data_AF-A0A5B6ZG66-F1
#
_entry.id   AF-A0A5B6ZG66-F1
#
_cell.length_a   1.000
_cell.length_b   1.000
_cell.length_c   1.000
_cell.angle_alpha   90.00
_cell.angle_beta   90.00
_cell.angle_gamma   90.00
#
_symmetry.space_group_name_H-M   'P 1'
#
loop_
_entity.id
_entity.type
_entity.pdbx_description
1 polymer ?
#
loop_
_entity_poly.entity_id
_entity_poly.type
_entity_poly.pdbx_seq_one_letter_code
_entity_poly.pdbx_strand_id
1 'polypeptide(L)'
;PIFIWTIMALPLVPYTILKLCRAASKKTKSIHCQCSVCFRSGKYHKSIFKRISNISTCSNLTLVMLWVIMAVLVYYIKHISREIQVFEPFSILGLQPGASDSEIKKAYRRLSIQYHPDKNPDPEAHTYFVEYISKAYQALTDSISRENFEKYGHPDGRQGLQMGIALPEFLLNIDGASGGILLLGIVGICILLPLIMSVIYLSRSSKYTGNYVMHQTLSAYYYFMKPSLAPSKVMDVFIKAAEYMEIPVRRSDGEPLQKLFVLVRSELNLDLKNIKQEQAK
;
A
#
# COMPACT_ATOMS: atom_id res chain seq x y z
N PRO A 1 10.46 -6.56 13.54
CA PRO A 1 10.21 -6.94 12.13
C PRO A 1 8.90 -7.73 11.91
N ILE A 2 8.55 -8.68 12.79
CA ILE A 2 7.32 -9.49 12.68
C ILE A 2 6.06 -8.61 12.73
N PHE A 3 6.00 -7.65 13.66
CA PHE A 3 4.89 -6.70 13.77
C PHE A 3 4.66 -5.86 12.49
N ILE A 4 5.74 -5.40 11.86
CA ILE A 4 5.65 -4.64 10.60
C ILE A 4 5.11 -5.53 9.48
N TRP A 5 5.58 -6.78 9.43
CA TRP A 5 5.11 -7.76 8.45
C TRP A 5 3.61 -8.07 8.62
N THR A 6 3.11 -8.26 9.84
CA THR A 6 1.68 -8.52 10.08
C THR A 6 0.80 -7.32 9.71
N ILE A 7 1.20 -6.10 10.09
CA ILE A 7 0.48 -4.86 9.74
C ILE A 7 0.40 -4.66 8.23
N MET A 8 1.48 -4.95 7.49
CA MET A 8 1.46 -4.82 6.03
C MET A 8 0.72 -5.98 5.33
N ALA A 9 0.80 -7.20 5.85
CA ALA A 9 0.11 -8.36 5.28
C ALA A 9 -1.42 -8.21 5.34
N LEU A 10 -1.94 -7.69 6.46
CA LEU A 10 -3.37 -7.63 6.76
C LEU A 10 -4.20 -6.90 5.69
N PRO A 11 -3.82 -5.72 5.16
CA PRO A 11 -4.50 -5.09 4.04
C PRO A 11 -4.04 -5.58 2.66
N LEU A 12 -2.76 -5.95 2.50
CA LEU A 12 -2.18 -6.25 1.18
C LEU A 12 -2.74 -7.56 0.59
N VAL A 13 -2.82 -8.61 1.41
CA VAL A 13 -3.31 -9.94 1.00
C VAL A 13 -4.77 -9.88 0.52
N PRO A 14 -5.75 -9.40 1.29
CA PRO A 14 -7.13 -9.34 0.83
C PRO A 14 -7.30 -8.40 -0.37
N TYR A 15 -6.57 -7.28 -0.44
CA TYR A 15 -6.63 -6.38 -1.59
C TYR A 15 -6.14 -7.07 -2.88
N THR A 16 -5.06 -7.84 -2.81
CA THR A 16 -4.51 -8.55 -3.97
C THR A 16 -5.44 -9.67 -4.43
N ILE A 17 -6.05 -10.42 -3.51
CA ILE A 17 -7.07 -11.43 -3.80
C ILE A 17 -8.28 -10.78 -4.50
N LEU A 18 -8.83 -9.70 -3.93
CA LEU A 18 -9.97 -8.99 -4.52
C LEU A 18 -9.66 -8.46 -5.92
N LYS A 19 -8.46 -7.92 -6.12
CA LYS A 19 -8.02 -7.39 -7.42
C LYS A 19 -7.85 -8.51 -8.45
N LEU A 20 -7.32 -9.66 -8.04
CA LEU A 20 -7.18 -10.84 -8.90
C LEU A 20 -8.54 -11.43 -9.28
N CYS A 21 -9.46 -11.58 -8.31
CA CYS A 21 -10.84 -12.02 -8.55
C CYS A 21 -11.59 -11.06 -9.50
N ARG A 22 -11.43 -9.74 -9.33
CA ARG A 22 -12.00 -8.73 -10.24
C ARG A 22 -11.38 -8.76 -11.63
N ALA A 23 -10.07 -9.05 -11.72
CA ALA A 23 -9.40 -9.19 -13.02
C ALA A 23 -9.90 -10.43 -13.77
N ALA A 24 -10.11 -11.54 -13.06
CA ALA A 24 -10.68 -12.77 -13.63
C ALA A 24 -12.15 -12.60 -14.06
N SER A 25 -12.93 -11.82 -13.30
CA SER A 25 -14.37 -11.59 -13.57
C SER A 25 -14.67 -10.51 -14.62
N LYS A 26 -13.66 -9.75 -15.10
CA LYS A 26 -13.87 -8.68 -16.09
C LYS A 26 -14.33 -9.25 -17.44
N LYS A 27 -15.64 -9.33 -17.64
CA LYS A 27 -16.26 -9.52 -18.96
C LYS A 27 -15.94 -8.30 -19.82
N THR A 28 -15.31 -8.55 -20.97
CA THR A 28 -15.06 -7.53 -21.99
C THR A 28 -16.39 -7.05 -22.53
N LYS A 29 -16.80 -5.81 -22.21
CA LYS A 29 -17.92 -5.17 -22.91
C LYS A 29 -17.50 -4.95 -24.36
N SER A 30 -17.94 -5.82 -25.27
CA SER A 30 -17.90 -5.59 -26.70
C SER A 30 -19.12 -4.75 -27.07
N ILE A 31 -18.88 -3.56 -27.61
CA ILE A 31 -19.93 -2.79 -28.26
C ILE A 31 -20.12 -3.44 -29.63
N HIS A 32 -21.26 -4.08 -29.84
CA HIS A 32 -21.58 -4.74 -31.09
C HIS A 32 -22.08 -3.70 -32.10
N CYS A 33 -21.16 -2.94 -32.70
CA CYS A 33 -21.47 -2.07 -33.83
C CYS A 33 -20.85 -2.64 -35.10
N GLN A 34 -21.68 -3.05 -36.06
CA GLN A 34 -21.27 -3.67 -37.33
C GLN A 34 -21.04 -2.65 -38.46
N CYS A 35 -20.95 -1.35 -38.13
CA CYS A 35 -20.81 -0.30 -39.14
C CYS A 35 -19.41 -0.33 -39.80
N SER A 36 -19.35 -0.22 -41.14
CA SER A 36 -18.08 -0.27 -41.90
C SER A 36 -17.11 0.84 -41.52
N VAL A 37 -17.63 2.02 -41.14
CA VAL A 37 -16.87 3.16 -40.62
C VAL A 37 -16.25 2.84 -39.25
N CYS A 38 -17.00 2.13 -38.39
CA CYS A 38 -16.59 1.72 -37.04
C CYS A 38 -15.46 0.69 -37.13
N PHE A 39 -15.59 -0.27 -38.05
CA PHE A 39 -14.59 -1.28 -38.35
C PHE A 39 -13.29 -0.66 -38.89
N ARG A 40 -13.39 0.27 -39.86
CA ARG A 40 -12.24 0.95 -40.47
C ARG A 40 -11.54 1.95 -39.55
N SER A 41 -12.27 2.56 -38.62
CA SER A 41 -11.72 3.57 -37.70
C SER A 41 -10.73 3.02 -36.66
N GLY A 42 -10.63 1.69 -36.51
CA GLY A 42 -9.79 1.07 -35.48
C GLY A 42 -10.21 1.38 -34.03
N LYS A 43 -11.32 2.12 -33.81
CA LYS A 43 -11.78 2.58 -32.49
C LYS A 43 -12.08 1.43 -31.51
N TYR A 44 -12.30 0.21 -32.02
CA TYR A 44 -12.65 -0.98 -31.22
C TYR A 44 -11.56 -2.05 -31.14
N HIS A 45 -10.47 -1.92 -31.90
CA HIS A 45 -9.32 -2.81 -31.73
C HIS A 45 -8.48 -2.29 -30.56
N LYS A 46 -8.78 -2.74 -29.33
CA LYS A 46 -7.84 -2.59 -28.22
C LYS A 46 -6.59 -3.37 -28.59
N SER A 47 -5.58 -2.66 -29.10
CA SER A 47 -4.23 -3.21 -29.29
C SER A 47 -3.86 -4.01 -28.04
N ILE A 48 -3.39 -5.24 -28.23
CA ILE A 48 -2.88 -6.12 -27.17
C ILE A 48 -1.87 -5.36 -26.29
N PHE A 49 -1.14 -4.41 -26.89
CA PHE A 49 -0.22 -3.49 -26.22
C PHE A 49 -0.88 -2.56 -25.17
N LYS A 50 -2.14 -2.13 -25.39
CA LYS A 50 -2.93 -1.35 -24.42
C LYS A 50 -3.46 -2.21 -23.26
N ARG A 51 -3.50 -3.54 -23.44
CA ARG A 51 -3.81 -4.52 -22.39
C ARG A 51 -2.62 -4.69 -21.44
N ILE A 52 -1.39 -4.70 -21.98
CA ILE A 52 -0.14 -4.69 -21.22
C ILE A 52 0.09 -3.32 -20.55
N SER A 53 -0.19 -2.20 -21.22
CA SER A 53 -0.05 -0.87 -20.59
C SER A 53 -1.00 -0.66 -19.40
N ASN A 54 -2.19 -1.28 -19.42
CA ASN A 54 -3.11 -1.25 -18.28
C ASN A 54 -2.67 -2.17 -17.12
N ILE A 55 -1.87 -3.22 -17.40
CA ILE A 55 -1.23 -4.03 -16.36
C ILE A 55 -0.03 -3.30 -15.75
N SER A 56 0.60 -2.40 -16.49
CA SER A 56 1.64 -1.48 -16.02
C SER A 56 1.07 -0.10 -15.65
N THR A 57 -0.08 -0.07 -14.98
CA THR A 57 -0.55 1.15 -14.32
C THR A 57 0.16 1.30 -12.98
N CYS A 58 0.45 2.53 -12.54
CA CYS A 58 1.16 2.84 -11.28
C CYS A 58 0.65 2.02 -10.07
N SER A 59 -0.66 1.74 -10.00
CA SER A 59 -1.28 0.89 -8.97
C SER A 59 -0.87 -0.59 -8.98
N ASN A 60 -0.46 -1.15 -10.11
CA ASN A 60 0.05 -2.52 -10.18
C ASN A 60 1.53 -2.57 -9.83
N LEU A 61 2.29 -1.56 -10.25
CA LEU A 61 3.70 -1.43 -9.89
C LEU A 61 3.87 -1.27 -8.37
N THR A 62 3.05 -0.44 -7.73
CA THR A 62 3.08 -0.28 -6.26
C THR A 62 2.76 -1.57 -5.51
N LEU A 63 1.86 -2.41 -6.03
CA LEU A 63 1.59 -3.72 -5.44
C LEU A 63 2.77 -4.68 -5.54
N VAL A 64 3.42 -4.73 -6.70
CA VAL A 64 4.61 -5.58 -6.88
C VAL A 64 5.71 -5.13 -5.93
N MET A 65 5.96 -3.82 -5.82
CA MET A 65 6.92 -3.27 -4.86
C MET A 65 6.58 -3.64 -3.42
N LEU A 66 5.31 -3.56 -3.00
CA LEU A 66 4.88 -3.96 -1.67
C LEU A 66 5.12 -5.45 -1.39
N TRP A 67 4.89 -6.33 -2.37
CA TRP A 67 5.20 -7.77 -2.24
C TRP A 67 6.71 -8.05 -2.17
N VAL A 68 7.52 -7.31 -2.91
CA VAL A 68 8.99 -7.40 -2.82
C VAL A 68 9.46 -7.01 -1.42
N ILE A 69 8.95 -5.90 -0.87
CA ILE A 69 9.26 -5.48 0.51
C ILE A 69 8.83 -6.56 1.51
N MET A 70 7.66 -7.16 1.33
CA MET A 70 7.21 -8.28 2.17
C MET A 70 8.15 -9.49 2.11
N ALA A 71 8.65 -9.85 0.92
CA ALA A 71 9.60 -10.93 0.75
C ALA A 71 10.95 -10.62 1.44
N VAL A 72 11.44 -9.38 1.32
CA VAL A 72 12.66 -8.92 2.00
C VAL A 72 12.49 -8.96 3.52
N LEU A 73 11.34 -8.54 4.05
CA LEU A 73 11.04 -8.62 5.48
C LEU A 73 11.02 -10.06 5.98
N VAL A 74 10.44 -10.99 5.24
CA VAL A 74 10.46 -12.42 5.58
C VAL A 74 11.88 -12.97 5.57
N TYR A 75 12.68 -12.60 4.57
CA TYR A 75 14.10 -12.95 4.51
C TYR A 75 14.85 -12.44 5.74
N TYR A 76 14.62 -11.19 6.13
CA TYR A 76 15.20 -10.58 7.33
C TYR A 76 14.77 -11.29 8.62
N ILE A 77 13.47 -11.60 8.78
CA ILE A 77 12.96 -12.35 9.94
C ILE A 77 13.61 -13.73 10.01
N LYS A 78 13.72 -14.45 8.88
CA LYS A 78 14.35 -15.76 8.83
C LYS A 78 15.82 -15.72 9.25
N HIS A 79 16.53 -14.64 8.92
CA HIS A 79 17.91 -14.46 9.34
C HIS A 79 18.02 -14.18 10.85
N ILE A 80 17.19 -13.28 11.38
CA ILE A 80 17.23 -12.87 12.80
C ILE A 80 16.78 -13.96 13.77
N SER A 81 15.80 -14.79 13.40
CA SER A 81 15.28 -15.84 14.28
C SER A 81 16.28 -16.98 14.54
N ARG A 82 17.40 -17.05 13.79
CA ARG A 82 18.43 -18.06 14.04
C ARG A 82 19.32 -17.75 15.24
N GLU A 83 19.35 -16.51 15.72
CA GLU A 83 20.26 -16.09 16.80
C GLU A 83 19.66 -16.28 18.20
N ILE A 84 18.35 -16.48 18.33
CA ILE A 84 17.70 -16.72 19.63
C ILE A 84 17.83 -18.20 19.98
N GLN A 85 18.94 -18.59 20.60
CA GLN A 85 19.10 -19.90 21.21
C GLN A 85 18.36 -19.94 22.55
N VAL A 86 17.45 -20.90 22.70
CA VAL A 86 16.82 -21.21 24.00
C VAL A 86 17.93 -21.63 24.97
N PHE A 87 17.98 -21.01 26.15
CA PHE A 87 19.04 -21.24 27.12
C PHE A 87 18.89 -22.63 27.76
N GLU A 88 19.63 -23.59 27.23
CA GLU A 88 19.63 -24.99 27.67
C GLU A 88 21.02 -25.34 28.25
N PRO A 89 21.19 -25.32 29.60
CA PRO A 89 22.49 -25.42 30.26
C PRO A 89 23.27 -26.69 29.88
N PHE A 90 22.57 -27.83 29.78
CA PHE A 90 23.18 -29.10 29.41
C PHE A 90 23.68 -29.09 27.96
N SER A 91 22.91 -28.56 27.01
CA SER A 91 23.33 -28.50 25.60
C SER A 91 24.46 -27.50 25.37
N ILE A 92 24.49 -26.38 26.11
CA ILE A 92 25.59 -25.39 26.06
C ILE A 92 26.92 -26.04 26.50
N LEU A 93 26.88 -26.89 27.54
CA LEU A 93 28.07 -27.64 27.98
C LEU A 93 28.36 -28.89 27.13
N GLY A 94 27.47 -29.26 26.20
CA GLY A 94 27.56 -30.46 25.37
C GLY A 94 27.35 -31.76 26.14
N LEU A 95 26.51 -31.73 27.18
CA LEU A 95 26.18 -32.86 28.04
C LEU A 95 24.72 -33.31 27.82
N GLN A 96 24.41 -34.54 28.21
CA GLN A 96 23.03 -35.01 28.23
C GLN A 96 22.30 -34.49 29.48
N PRO A 97 20.95 -34.31 29.42
CA PRO A 97 20.16 -33.96 30.59
C PRO A 97 20.35 -35.03 31.69
N GLY A 98 20.73 -34.59 32.91
CA GLY A 98 20.97 -35.49 34.04
C GLY A 98 22.42 -35.97 34.22
N ALA A 99 23.38 -35.36 33.51
CA ALA A 99 24.81 -35.58 33.75
C ALA A 99 25.22 -35.32 35.21
N SER A 100 26.22 -36.04 35.71
CA SER A 100 26.70 -35.88 37.09
C SER A 100 27.51 -34.60 37.28
N ASP A 101 27.59 -34.10 38.52
CA ASP A 101 28.37 -32.90 38.86
C ASP A 101 29.86 -33.01 38.46
N SER A 102 30.41 -34.22 38.49
CA SER A 102 31.78 -34.49 38.03
C SER A 102 31.95 -34.31 36.52
N GLU A 103 30.95 -34.69 35.72
CA GLU A 103 30.93 -34.51 34.27
C GLU A 103 30.74 -33.04 33.90
N ILE A 104 29.86 -32.33 34.62
CA ILE A 104 29.61 -30.90 34.47
C ILE A 104 30.91 -30.10 34.70
N LYS A 105 31.63 -30.37 35.79
CA LYS A 105 32.92 -29.72 36.08
C LYS A 105 33.97 -30.01 35.02
N LYS A 106 34.03 -31.24 34.52
CA LYS A 106 34.97 -31.65 33.46
C LYS A 106 34.68 -30.93 32.14
N ALA A 107 33.42 -30.85 31.75
CA ALA A 107 32.97 -30.16 30.54
C ALA A 107 33.24 -28.65 30.62
N TYR A 108 32.92 -28.02 31.76
CA TYR A 108 33.21 -26.61 32.01
C TYR A 108 34.71 -26.31 31.92
N ARG A 109 35.56 -27.13 32.53
CA ARG A 109 37.02 -26.94 32.46
C ARG A 109 37.55 -27.02 31.03
N ARG A 110 37.03 -27.94 30.22
CA ARG A 110 37.40 -28.07 28.80
C ARG A 110 37.01 -26.83 28.01
N LEU A 111 35.77 -26.37 28.14
CA LEU A 111 35.24 -25.22 27.41
C LEU A 111 35.86 -23.90 27.89
N SER A 112 36.10 -23.77 29.20
CA SER A 112 36.76 -22.60 29.77
C SER A 112 38.16 -22.39 29.20
N ILE A 113 38.94 -23.46 28.98
CA ILE A 113 40.27 -23.34 28.35
C ILE A 113 40.16 -22.87 26.89
N GLN A 114 39.11 -23.28 26.17
CA GLN A 114 38.91 -22.97 24.76
C GLN A 114 38.42 -21.53 24.52
N TYR A 115 37.58 -21.01 25.43
CA TYR A 115 36.94 -19.70 25.31
C TYR A 115 37.43 -18.68 26.35
N HIS A 116 38.56 -18.94 27.04
CA HIS A 116 39.13 -18.00 28.01
C HIS A 116 39.62 -16.72 27.32
N PRO A 117 39.35 -15.52 27.85
CA PRO A 117 39.81 -14.25 27.26
C PRO A 117 41.35 -14.18 27.11
N ASP A 118 42.10 -14.76 28.04
CA ASP A 118 43.57 -14.77 27.95
C ASP A 118 44.12 -15.74 26.90
N LYS A 119 43.36 -16.77 26.50
CA LYS A 119 43.83 -17.83 25.58
C LYS A 119 43.26 -17.71 24.18
N ASN A 120 42.11 -17.06 24.03
CA ASN A 120 41.47 -16.82 22.75
C ASN A 120 41.31 -15.30 22.53
N PRO A 121 41.97 -14.72 21.52
CA PRO A 121 41.89 -13.29 21.23
C PRO A 121 40.56 -12.85 20.58
N ASP A 122 39.66 -13.78 20.23
CA ASP A 122 38.38 -13.44 19.59
C ASP A 122 37.39 -12.81 20.60
N PRO A 123 36.84 -11.60 20.31
CA PRO A 123 35.89 -10.94 21.20
C PRO A 123 34.56 -11.69 21.33
N GLU A 124 34.12 -12.39 20.27
CA GLU A 124 32.92 -13.24 20.28
C GLU A 124 33.08 -14.48 21.17
N ALA A 125 34.30 -15.01 21.28
CA ALA A 125 34.57 -16.13 22.17
C ALA A 125 34.44 -15.72 23.64
N HIS A 126 34.85 -14.50 23.96
CA HIS A 126 34.71 -13.95 25.31
C HIS A 126 33.24 -13.72 25.70
N THR A 127 32.45 -13.10 24.82
CA THR A 127 31.01 -12.91 25.07
C THR A 127 30.32 -14.26 25.23
N TYR A 128 30.63 -15.25 24.37
CA TYR A 128 30.07 -16.59 24.48
C TYR A 128 30.40 -17.28 25.83
N PHE A 129 31.64 -17.13 26.30
CA PHE A 129 32.06 -17.69 27.58
C PHE A 129 31.27 -17.10 28.76
N VAL A 130 31.15 -15.78 28.82
CA VAL A 130 30.48 -15.10 29.93
C VAL A 130 28.98 -15.29 29.87
N GLU A 131 28.37 -15.16 28.69
CA GLU A 131 26.91 -15.18 28.53
C GLU A 131 26.33 -16.59 28.59
N TYR A 132 27.01 -17.60 28.03
CA TYR A 132 26.47 -18.95 27.92
C TYR A 132 27.20 -19.94 28.83
N ILE A 133 28.53 -20.10 28.69
CA ILE A 133 29.27 -21.19 29.36
C ILE A 133 29.29 -20.99 30.89
N SER A 134 29.64 -19.79 31.36
CA SER A 134 29.70 -19.47 32.79
C SER A 134 28.32 -19.55 33.43
N LYS A 135 27.30 -18.97 32.78
CA LYS A 135 25.91 -19.04 33.28
C LYS A 135 25.38 -20.47 33.30
N ALA A 136 25.67 -21.30 32.28
CA ALA A 136 25.25 -22.70 32.25
C ALA A 136 25.87 -23.51 33.39
N TYR A 137 27.15 -23.29 33.69
CA TYR A 137 27.81 -23.94 34.83
C TYR A 137 27.22 -23.49 36.17
N GLN A 138 26.97 -22.19 36.35
CA GLN A 138 26.31 -21.66 37.55
C GLN A 138 24.90 -22.22 37.73
N ALA A 139 24.12 -22.27 36.64
CA ALA A 139 22.76 -22.82 36.62
C ALA A 139 22.68 -24.26 37.13
N LEU A 140 23.71 -25.08 36.86
CA LEU A 140 23.73 -26.50 37.22
C LEU A 140 24.44 -26.79 38.55
N THR A 141 25.36 -25.92 38.98
CA THR A 141 26.21 -26.14 40.16
C THR A 141 25.62 -25.52 41.42
N ASP A 142 24.99 -24.35 41.32
CA ASP A 142 24.39 -23.69 42.48
C ASP A 142 23.01 -24.28 42.80
N SER A 143 22.76 -24.60 44.06
CA SER A 143 21.52 -25.27 44.48
C SER A 143 20.30 -24.38 44.24
N ILE A 144 20.45 -23.06 44.47
CA ILE A 144 19.39 -22.08 44.27
C ILE A 144 19.10 -21.91 42.77
N SER A 145 20.13 -21.73 41.94
CA SER A 145 19.96 -21.58 40.49
C SER A 145 19.40 -22.84 39.83
N ARG A 146 19.75 -24.03 40.33
CA ARG A 146 19.22 -25.30 39.84
C ARG A 146 17.74 -25.47 40.16
N GLU A 147 17.33 -25.20 41.40
CA GLU A 147 15.91 -25.21 41.77
C GLU A 147 15.11 -24.19 40.94
N ASN A 148 15.66 -23.00 40.73
CA ASN A 148 15.07 -21.97 39.87
C ASN A 148 14.93 -22.43 38.42
N PHE A 149 15.95 -23.09 37.87
CA PHE A 149 15.90 -23.64 36.51
C PHE A 149 14.85 -24.75 36.40
N GLU A 150 14.77 -25.66 37.36
CA GLU A 150 13.76 -26.73 37.37
C GLU A 150 12.33 -26.19 37.50
N LYS A 151 12.14 -25.10 38.25
CA LYS A 151 10.82 -24.51 38.52
C LYS A 151 10.36 -23.50 37.46
N TYR A 152 11.28 -22.74 36.88
CA TYR A 152 10.99 -21.60 35.99
C TYR A 152 11.64 -21.70 34.61
N GLY A 153 12.49 -22.69 34.36
CA GLY A 153 13.22 -22.85 33.09
C GLY A 153 14.37 -21.85 32.89
N HIS A 154 14.76 -21.10 33.93
CA HIS A 154 15.82 -20.09 33.86
C HIS A 154 16.61 -20.02 35.19
N PRO A 155 17.95 -19.91 35.17
CA PRO A 155 18.78 -19.91 36.40
C PRO A 155 18.49 -18.75 37.37
N ASP A 156 18.11 -17.58 36.83
CA ASP A 156 17.79 -16.38 37.62
C ASP A 156 16.39 -16.42 38.28
N GLY A 157 15.63 -17.51 38.10
CA GLY A 157 14.30 -17.69 38.67
C GLY A 157 13.18 -17.03 37.87
N ARG A 158 12.10 -16.62 38.56
CA ARG A 158 10.93 -16.03 37.91
C ARG A 158 11.29 -14.69 37.28
N GLN A 159 11.51 -14.68 35.97
CA GLN A 159 11.70 -13.44 35.23
C GLN A 159 10.42 -12.60 35.30
N GLY A 160 10.57 -11.33 35.70
CA GLY A 160 9.49 -10.36 35.56
C GLY A 160 9.11 -10.25 34.09
N LEU A 161 7.81 -10.21 33.79
CA LEU A 161 7.34 -10.03 32.42
C LEU A 161 7.75 -8.62 31.95
N GLN A 162 8.91 -8.50 31.30
CA GLN A 162 9.31 -7.24 30.66
C GLN A 162 8.43 -7.04 29.43
N MET A 163 7.47 -6.13 29.55
CA MET A 163 6.62 -5.72 28.43
C MET A 163 7.42 -4.78 27.51
N GLY A 164 8.06 -5.36 26.50
CA GLY A 164 8.69 -4.60 25.42
C GLY A 164 7.66 -4.18 24.36
N ILE A 165 7.74 -2.93 23.91
CA ILE A 165 6.97 -2.47 22.74
C ILE A 165 7.73 -2.89 21.49
N ALA A 166 7.07 -3.57 20.53
CA ALA A 166 7.70 -4.05 19.30
C ALA A 166 7.97 -2.94 18.24
N LEU A 167 8.21 -1.70 18.70
CA LEU A 167 8.61 -0.58 17.85
C LEU A 167 10.13 -0.43 17.86
N PRO A 168 10.73 -0.06 16.72
CA PRO A 168 12.18 0.12 16.65
C PRO A 168 12.64 1.32 17.49
N GLU A 169 13.80 1.19 18.12
CA GLU A 169 14.33 2.16 19.09
C GLU A 169 14.53 3.56 18.53
N PHE A 170 14.85 3.69 17.23
CA PHE A 170 14.98 5.00 16.58
C PHE A 170 13.67 5.82 16.57
N LEU A 171 12.51 5.19 16.73
CA LEU A 171 11.22 5.89 16.78
C LEU A 171 10.88 6.39 18.20
N LEU A 172 11.53 5.82 19.22
CA LEU A 172 11.25 6.09 20.64
C LEU A 172 12.37 6.88 21.32
N ASN A 173 13.59 6.84 20.81
CA ASN A 173 14.67 7.70 21.29
C ASN A 173 14.31 9.15 20.97
N ILE A 174 14.12 9.98 21.99
CA ILE A 174 13.80 11.41 21.85
C ILE A 174 15.07 12.25 21.63
N ASP A 175 16.24 11.60 21.56
CA ASP A 175 17.54 12.24 21.42
C ASP A 175 17.70 12.84 20.01
N GLY A 176 17.30 14.11 19.88
CA GLY A 176 17.66 15.04 18.80
C GLY A 176 17.10 14.70 17.41
N ALA A 177 17.71 13.74 16.72
CA ALA A 177 17.48 13.49 15.28
C ALA A 177 16.13 12.77 15.03
N SER A 178 15.77 11.83 15.88
CA SER A 178 14.53 11.05 15.82
C SER A 178 13.29 11.83 16.26
N GLY A 179 13.45 12.79 17.19
CA GLY A 179 12.37 13.69 17.60
C GLY A 179 11.82 14.56 16.45
N GLY A 180 12.71 15.02 15.56
CA GLY A 180 12.30 15.78 14.37
C GLY A 180 11.46 14.97 13.38
N ILE A 181 11.79 13.69 13.21
CA ILE A 181 11.05 12.77 12.34
C ILE A 181 9.65 12.47 12.91
N LEU A 182 9.56 12.30 14.23
CA LEU A 182 8.30 12.07 14.92
C LEU A 182 7.38 13.31 14.85
N LEU A 183 7.93 14.51 15.03
CA LEU A 183 7.18 15.77 14.90
C LEU A 183 6.70 15.98 13.46
N LEU A 184 7.54 15.73 12.45
CA LEU A 184 7.14 15.75 11.04
C LEU A 184 6.03 14.75 10.74
N GLY A 185 6.11 13.54 11.31
CA GLY A 185 5.08 12.51 11.18
C GLY A 185 3.73 12.98 11.76
N ILE A 186 3.74 13.54 12.97
CA ILE A 186 2.52 14.06 13.63
C ILE A 186 1.94 15.23 12.83
N VAL A 187 2.75 16.20 12.43
CA VAL A 187 2.29 17.35 11.64
C VAL A 187 1.74 16.89 10.28
N GLY A 188 2.41 15.94 9.63
CA GLY A 188 1.98 15.39 8.34
C GLY A 188 0.62 14.67 8.44
N ILE A 189 0.44 13.82 9.46
CA ILE A 189 -0.77 13.02 9.62
C ILE A 189 -1.92 13.85 10.20
N CYS A 190 -1.67 14.71 11.19
CA CYS A 190 -2.73 15.43 11.90
C CYS A 190 -3.13 16.74 11.22
N ILE A 191 -2.22 17.40 10.49
CA ILE A 191 -2.48 18.72 9.88
C ILE A 191 -2.56 18.62 8.36
N LEU A 192 -1.53 18.10 7.71
CA LEU A 192 -1.47 18.09 6.24
C LEU A 192 -2.51 17.15 5.63
N LEU A 193 -2.66 15.93 6.16
CA LEU A 193 -3.57 14.93 5.59
C LEU A 193 -5.04 15.40 5.65
N PRO A 194 -5.59 15.90 6.78
CA PRO A 194 -6.95 16.43 6.83
C PRO A 194 -7.14 17.67 5.96
N LEU A 195 -6.12 18.53 5.87
CA LEU A 195 -6.18 19.72 5.01
C LEU A 195 -6.24 19.33 3.53
N ILE A 196 -5.38 18.42 3.08
CA ILE A 196 -5.40 17.89 1.72
C ILE A 196 -6.73 17.21 1.42
N MET A 197 -7.21 16.36 2.33
CA MET A 197 -8.51 15.68 2.16
C MET A 197 -9.67 16.69 2.10
N SER A 198 -9.64 17.73 2.93
CA SER A 198 -10.63 18.80 2.92
C SER A 198 -10.61 19.57 1.60
N VAL A 199 -9.43 19.95 1.11
CA VAL A 199 -9.28 20.65 -0.19
C VAL A 199 -9.74 19.78 -1.34
N ILE A 200 -9.37 18.48 -1.37
CA ILE A 200 -9.82 17.55 -2.41
C ILE A 200 -11.33 17.33 -2.34
N TYR A 201 -11.88 17.14 -1.14
CA TYR A 201 -13.30 16.96 -0.93
C TYR A 201 -14.08 18.20 -1.37
N LEU A 202 -13.66 19.40 -0.93
CA LEU A 202 -14.32 20.66 -1.26
C LEU A 202 -14.23 20.99 -2.75
N SER A 203 -13.05 20.78 -3.37
CA SER A 203 -12.86 21.01 -4.81
C SER A 203 -13.67 20.05 -5.68
N ARG A 204 -13.87 18.79 -5.26
CA ARG A 204 -14.70 17.83 -5.99
C ARG A 204 -16.19 18.00 -5.70
N SER A 205 -16.56 18.25 -4.45
CA SER A 205 -17.94 18.41 -3.99
C SER A 205 -18.60 19.65 -4.58
N SER A 206 -17.85 20.75 -4.73
CA SER A 206 -18.35 21.99 -5.34
C SER A 206 -18.66 21.91 -6.83
N LYS A 207 -18.30 20.82 -7.53
CA LYS A 207 -18.45 20.72 -8.99
C LYS A 207 -19.83 20.25 -9.42
N TYR A 208 -20.46 19.35 -8.67
CA TYR A 208 -21.73 18.72 -9.04
C TYR A 208 -22.78 18.90 -7.94
N THR A 209 -24.04 19.07 -8.36
CA THR A 209 -25.19 19.04 -7.46
C THR A 209 -25.53 17.60 -7.03
N GLY A 210 -26.49 17.44 -6.11
CA GLY A 210 -26.93 16.13 -5.61
C GLY A 210 -27.45 15.18 -6.70
N ASN A 211 -27.91 15.72 -7.83
CA ASN A 211 -28.37 14.96 -9.01
C ASN A 211 -27.27 14.71 -10.06
N TYR A 212 -25.98 14.86 -9.71
CA TYR A 212 -24.84 14.66 -10.61
C TYR A 212 -24.82 15.57 -11.87
N VAL A 213 -25.45 16.74 -11.80
CA VAL A 213 -25.39 17.79 -12.83
C VAL A 213 -24.42 18.88 -12.38
N MET A 214 -23.60 19.43 -13.29
CA MET A 214 -22.68 20.52 -12.92
C MET A 214 -23.46 21.76 -12.50
N HIS A 215 -22.94 22.49 -11.49
CA HIS A 215 -23.58 23.73 -11.03
C HIS A 215 -23.68 24.79 -12.15
N GLN A 216 -22.72 24.81 -13.08
CA GLN A 216 -22.73 25.68 -14.26
C GLN A 216 -23.84 25.32 -15.26
N THR A 217 -24.11 24.02 -15.45
CA THR A 217 -25.22 23.57 -16.31
C THR A 217 -26.55 23.93 -15.69
N LEU A 218 -26.69 23.72 -14.37
CA LEU A 218 -27.91 24.07 -13.65
C LEU A 218 -28.20 25.57 -13.72
N SER A 219 -27.20 26.43 -13.56
CA SER A 219 -27.36 27.89 -13.68
C SER A 219 -27.72 28.31 -15.11
N ALA A 220 -27.10 27.70 -16.13
CA ALA A 220 -27.45 27.94 -17.53
C ALA A 220 -28.90 27.53 -17.82
N TYR A 221 -29.33 26.36 -17.35
CA TYR A 221 -30.71 25.89 -17.55
C TYR A 221 -31.71 26.77 -16.82
N TYR A 222 -31.43 27.15 -15.58
CA TYR A 222 -32.29 28.07 -14.82
C TYR A 222 -32.47 29.41 -15.53
N TYR A 223 -31.40 29.94 -16.15
CA TYR A 223 -31.46 31.20 -16.88
C TYR A 223 -32.19 31.11 -18.23
N PHE A 224 -31.98 30.02 -19.00
CA PHE A 224 -32.52 29.89 -20.35
C PHE A 224 -33.90 29.20 -20.43
N MET A 225 -34.26 28.36 -19.44
CA MET A 225 -35.51 27.59 -19.42
C MET A 225 -36.66 28.42 -18.83
N LYS A 226 -37.20 29.35 -19.63
CA LYS A 226 -38.39 30.14 -19.27
C LYS A 226 -39.68 29.35 -19.55
N PRO A 227 -40.77 29.59 -18.79
CA PRO A 227 -42.05 28.90 -19.01
C PRO A 227 -42.69 29.21 -20.38
N SER A 228 -42.32 30.33 -21.01
CA SER A 228 -42.76 30.72 -22.35
C SER A 228 -41.89 30.19 -23.50
N LEU A 229 -40.93 29.30 -23.21
CA LEU A 229 -40.02 28.78 -24.22
C LEU A 229 -40.74 27.82 -25.18
N ALA A 230 -40.64 28.09 -26.48
CA ALA A 230 -41.20 27.20 -27.50
C ALA A 230 -40.50 25.83 -27.45
N PRO A 231 -41.24 24.71 -27.62
CA PRO A 231 -40.67 23.36 -27.61
C PRO A 231 -39.49 23.16 -28.58
N SER A 232 -39.50 23.86 -29.72
CA SER A 232 -38.41 23.82 -30.71
C SER A 232 -37.08 24.39 -30.19
N LYS A 233 -37.12 25.32 -29.22
CA LYS A 233 -35.94 25.97 -28.64
C LYS A 233 -35.41 25.27 -27.39
N VAL A 234 -36.10 24.24 -26.90
CA VAL A 234 -35.67 23.44 -25.74
C VAL A 234 -34.32 22.77 -26.03
N MET A 235 -34.11 22.28 -27.26
CA MET A 235 -32.86 21.64 -27.64
C MET A 235 -31.67 22.62 -27.60
N ASP A 236 -31.88 23.88 -27.98
CA ASP A 236 -30.85 24.93 -27.91
C ASP A 236 -30.37 25.19 -26.47
N VAL A 237 -31.26 24.97 -25.49
CA VAL A 237 -30.92 25.07 -24.06
C VAL A 237 -30.11 23.87 -23.61
N PHE A 238 -30.51 22.66 -23.99
CA PHE A 238 -29.77 21.44 -23.61
C PHE A 238 -28.34 21.41 -24.16
N ILE A 239 -28.09 21.96 -25.35
CA ILE A 239 -26.74 22.03 -25.93
C ILE A 239 -25.78 22.91 -25.09
N LYS A 240 -26.29 23.82 -24.26
CA LYS A 240 -25.48 24.69 -23.40
C LYS A 240 -24.98 24.02 -22.11
N ALA A 241 -25.17 22.71 -21.96
CA ALA A 241 -24.67 21.96 -20.82
C ALA A 241 -23.14 22.06 -20.72
N ALA A 242 -22.64 22.48 -19.55
CA ALA A 242 -21.20 22.60 -19.29
C ALA A 242 -20.49 21.24 -19.33
N GLU A 243 -21.20 20.13 -19.11
CA GLU A 243 -20.65 18.77 -19.21
C GLU A 243 -20.07 18.48 -20.60
N TYR A 244 -20.60 19.08 -21.66
CA TYR A 244 -20.09 18.88 -23.02
C TYR A 244 -18.68 19.45 -23.20
N MET A 245 -18.30 20.47 -22.44
CA MET A 245 -16.95 21.06 -22.49
C MET A 245 -15.88 20.15 -21.87
N GLU A 246 -16.29 19.23 -20.99
CA GLU A 246 -15.37 18.27 -20.37
C GLU A 246 -15.14 17.02 -21.23
N ILE A 247 -15.91 16.86 -22.31
CA ILE A 247 -15.74 15.75 -23.23
C ILE A 247 -14.41 15.95 -23.96
N PRO A 248 -13.44 15.03 -23.81
CA PRO A 248 -12.13 15.19 -24.42
C PRO A 248 -12.23 15.06 -25.95
N VAL A 249 -12.04 16.18 -26.64
CA VAL A 249 -11.98 16.21 -28.11
C VAL A 249 -10.61 15.68 -28.55
N ARG A 250 -10.60 14.55 -29.27
CA ARG A 250 -9.36 14.00 -29.83
C ARG A 250 -9.04 14.72 -31.13
N ARG A 251 -7.75 14.99 -31.38
CA ARG A 251 -7.30 15.62 -32.63
C ARG A 251 -7.70 14.82 -33.89
N SER A 252 -7.83 13.50 -33.79
CA SER A 252 -8.28 12.62 -34.87
C SER A 252 -9.77 12.75 -35.22
N ASP A 253 -10.58 13.33 -34.33
CA ASP A 253 -12.01 13.46 -34.54
C ASP A 253 -12.37 14.71 -35.36
N GLY A 254 -11.42 15.61 -35.65
CA GLY A 254 -11.67 16.86 -36.37
C GLY A 254 -12.22 16.68 -37.79
N GLU A 255 -11.56 15.86 -38.62
CA GLU A 255 -12.00 15.58 -39.99
C GLU A 255 -13.40 14.92 -40.05
N PRO A 256 -13.71 13.85 -39.28
CA PRO A 256 -15.05 13.28 -39.29
C PRO A 256 -16.12 14.22 -38.69
N LEU A 257 -15.78 15.03 -37.67
CA LEU A 257 -16.68 16.07 -37.15
C LEU A 257 -17.03 17.09 -38.25
N GLN A 258 -16.04 17.55 -39.00
CA GLN A 258 -16.27 18.52 -40.08
C GLN A 258 -17.16 17.95 -41.19
N LYS A 259 -16.95 16.69 -41.58
CA LYS A 259 -17.84 15.99 -42.54
C LYS A 259 -19.27 15.89 -42.00
N LEU A 260 -19.43 15.54 -40.72
CA LEU A 260 -20.74 15.48 -40.07
C LEU A 260 -21.42 16.86 -40.06
N PHE A 261 -20.69 17.92 -39.73
CA PHE A 261 -21.21 19.29 -39.75
C PHE A 261 -21.72 19.70 -41.14
N VAL A 262 -20.99 19.35 -42.21
CA VAL A 262 -21.41 19.64 -43.59
C VAL A 262 -22.69 18.88 -43.94
N LEU A 263 -22.77 17.59 -43.61
CA LEU A 263 -23.95 16.75 -43.86
C LEU A 263 -25.19 17.27 -43.12
N VAL A 264 -25.07 17.51 -41.82
CA VAL A 264 -26.17 18.01 -40.97
C VAL A 264 -26.64 19.38 -41.46
N ARG A 265 -25.71 20.27 -41.83
CA ARG A 265 -26.05 21.58 -42.40
C ARG A 265 -26.82 21.47 -43.70
N SER A 266 -26.44 20.52 -44.57
CA SER A 266 -27.14 20.28 -45.83
C SER A 266 -28.53 19.67 -45.63
N GLU A 267 -28.71 18.75 -44.67
CA GLU A 267 -30.02 18.16 -44.39
C GLU A 267 -31.00 19.14 -43.74
N LEU A 268 -30.51 20.01 -42.87
CA LEU A 268 -31.35 21.00 -42.17
C LEU A 268 -31.62 22.27 -43.00
N ASN A 269 -31.13 22.38 -44.25
CA ASN A 269 -31.26 23.59 -45.10
C ASN A 269 -30.92 24.88 -44.32
N LEU A 270 -29.88 24.83 -43.49
CA LEU A 270 -29.38 25.98 -42.71
C LEU A 270 -28.60 26.92 -43.63
N ASP A 271 -29.30 27.49 -44.61
CA ASP A 271 -28.81 28.61 -45.40
C ASP A 271 -28.87 29.88 -44.56
N LEU A 272 -27.79 30.65 -44.61
CA LEU A 272 -27.59 31.87 -43.81
C LEU A 272 -28.71 32.91 -44.00
N LYS A 273 -29.50 32.79 -45.09
CA LYS A 273 -30.69 33.59 -45.39
C LYS A 273 -31.91 33.23 -44.52
N ASN A 274 -32.15 31.95 -44.27
CA ASN A 274 -33.32 31.49 -43.49
C ASN A 274 -33.16 31.78 -42.00
N ILE A 275 -31.94 31.66 -41.47
CA ILE A 275 -31.62 31.97 -40.06
C ILE A 275 -31.88 33.46 -39.75
N LYS A 276 -31.54 34.37 -40.67
CA LYS A 276 -31.81 35.81 -40.52
C LYS A 276 -33.30 36.14 -40.59
N GLN A 277 -34.09 35.38 -41.35
CA GLN A 277 -35.54 35.55 -41.43
C GLN A 277 -36.26 35.01 -40.18
N GLU A 278 -35.79 33.92 -39.57
CA GLU A 278 -36.33 33.39 -38.31
C GLU A 278 -35.91 34.18 -37.08
N GLN A 279 -34.73 34.82 -37.08
CA GLN A 279 -34.32 35.72 -35.99
C GLN A 279 -35.02 37.10 -36.03
N ALA A 280 -35.61 37.47 -37.16
CA ALA A 280 -36.34 38.72 -37.34
C ALA A 280 -37.86 38.58 -37.11
N LYS A 281 -38.37 37.36 -36.86
CA LYS A 281 -39.75 37.05 -36.45
C LYS A 281 -39.78 36.72 -34.96
#